data_AF-A0A6A0H403-F1
#
_entry.id   AF-A0A6A0H403-F1
#
_cell.length_a   1.000
_cell.length_b   1.000
_cell.length_c   1.000
_cell.angle_alpha   90.00
_cell.angle_beta   90.00
_cell.angle_gamma   90.00
#
_symmetry.space_group_name_H-M   'P 1'
#
loop_
_entity.id
_entity.type
_entity.pdbx_description
1 polymer ?
#
loop_
_entity_poly.entity_id
_entity_poly.type
_entity_poly.pdbx_seq_one_letter_code
_entity_poly.pdbx_strand_id
1 'polypeptide(L)' 'MFDLPAYFNDSQRQATMDAGKIADLNIVSLLNEPTAAAIAYGFSQKKDLKQNVLVFDLGSVTFVAVFVAVALS' A
#
# COMPACT_ATOMS: atom_id res chain seq x y z
N MET A 1 4.39 -5.74 -8.70
CA MET A 1 3.48 -5.27 -7.65
C MET A 1 3.43 -3.76 -7.77
N PHE A 2 2.24 -3.17 -7.70
CA PHE A 2 2.06 -1.71 -7.74
C PHE A 2 1.45 -1.25 -6.42
N ASP A 3 1.96 -0.14 -5.91
CA ASP A 3 1.49 0.47 -4.68
C ASP A 3 0.49 1.58 -5.03
N LEU A 4 -0.63 1.60 -4.31
CA LEU A 4 -1.70 2.57 -4.51
C LEU A 4 -2.05 3.29 -3.22
N PRO A 5 -2.47 4.56 -3.29
CA PRO A 5 -2.93 5.28 -2.11
C PRO A 5 -4.07 4.51 -1.43
N ALA A 6 -4.02 4.41 -0.10
CA ALA A 6 -4.99 3.59 0.65
C ALA A 6 -6.45 4.04 0.48
N TYR A 7 -6.67 5.30 0.09
CA TYR A 7 -8.00 5.87 -0.15
C TYR A 7 -8.52 5.65 -1.58
N PHE A 8 -7.80 4.94 -2.45
CA PHE A 8 -8.29 4.60 -3.79
C PHE A 8 -9.48 3.63 -3.71
N ASN A 9 -10.58 4.01 -4.35
CA ASN A 9 -11.75 3.17 -4.51
C ASN A 9 -11.57 2.11 -5.62
N ASP A 10 -12.52 1.20 -5.75
CA ASP A 10 -12.46 0.08 -6.70
C ASP A 10 -12.33 0.55 -8.16
N SER A 11 -12.98 1.66 -8.52
CA SER A 11 -12.90 2.21 -9.88
C SER A 11 -11.50 2.72 -10.20
N GLN A 12 -10.86 3.42 -9.26
CA GLN A 12 -9.48 3.92 -9.43
C GLN A 12 -8.46 2.77 -9.45
N ARG A 13 -8.68 1.72 -8.67
CA ARG A 13 -7.87 0.49 -8.71
C ARG A 13 -8.00 -0.22 -10.05
N GLN A 14 -9.22 -0.35 -10.57
CA GLN A 14 -9.45 -0.96 -11.87
C GLN A 14 -8.80 -0.14 -13.00
N ALA A 15 -8.90 1.18 -12.95
CA ALA A 15 -8.21 2.06 -13.90
C ALA A 15 -6.68 1.85 -13.88
N THR A 16 -6.10 1.59 -12.71
CA THR A 16 -4.67 1.27 -12.58
C THR A 16 -4.33 -0.09 -13.21
N MET A 17 -5.18 -1.11 -13.00
CA MET A 17 -5.02 -2.42 -13.65
C MET A 17 -5.09 -2.30 -15.18
N ASP A 18 -6.03 -1.50 -15.68
CA ASP A 18 -6.22 -1.30 -17.11
C ASP A 18 -5.05 -0.51 -17.73
N ALA A 19 -4.54 0.51 -17.03
CA ALA A 19 -3.31 1.21 -17.42
C ALA A 19 -2.10 0.25 -17.49
N GLY A 20 -1.98 -0.67 -16.53
CA GLY A 20 -0.97 -1.72 -16.55
C GLY A 20 -1.08 -2.62 -17.78
N LYS A 21 -2.29 -3.07 -18.12
CA LYS A 21 -2.54 -3.89 -19.33
C LYS A 21 -2.19 -3.14 -20.62
N ILE A 22 -2.53 -1.85 -20.71
CA ILE A 22 -2.21 -1.01 -21.88
C ILE A 22 -0.68 -0.88 -22.03
N ALA A 23 0.04 -0.79 -20.91
CA ALA A 23 1.50 -0.75 -20.88
C ALA A 23 2.17 -2.13 -21.04
N ASP A 24 1.41 -3.19 -21.33
CA ASP A 24 1.86 -4.58 -21.41
C ASP A 24 2.56 -5.09 -20.13
N LEU A 25 2.12 -4.59 -18.97
CA LEU A 25 2.61 -4.97 -17.65
C LEU A 25 1.70 -6.02 -17.00
N ASN A 26 2.30 -7.12 -16.55
CA ASN A 26 1.60 -8.11 -15.72
C ASN A 26 1.55 -7.65 -14.25
N ILE A 27 0.47 -6.97 -13.86
CA ILE A 27 0.24 -6.57 -12.46
C ILE A 27 -0.25 -7.77 -11.64
N VAL A 28 0.66 -8.37 -10.86
CA VAL A 28 0.39 -9.52 -9.98
C VAL A 28 -0.51 -9.17 -8.79
N SER A 29 -0.36 -7.96 -8.25
CA SER A 29 -1.13 -7.46 -7.11
C SER A 29 -1.05 -5.94 -7.00
N LEU A 30 -2.13 -5.35 -6.50
CA LEU A 30 -2.20 -3.95 -6.06
C LEU A 30 -2.18 -3.92 -4.53
N LEU A 31 -1.19 -3.26 -3.97
CA LEU A 31 -1.02 -3.13 -2.53
C LEU A 31 -1.32 -1.70 -2.08
N ASN A 32 -1.81 -1.55 -0.85
CA ASN A 32 -1.94 -0.22 -0.26
C ASN A 32 -0.55 0.30 0.09
N GLU A 33 -0.23 1.49 -0.38
CA GLU A 33 1.04 2.18 -0.15
C GLU A 33 1.48 2.23 1.33
N PRO A 34 0.64 2.60 2.32
CA PRO A 34 1.07 2.57 3.72
C PRO A 34 1.32 1.14 4.24
N THR A 35 0.68 0.14 3.65
CA THR A 35 0.96 -1.28 3.97
C THR A 35 2.27 -1.73 3.32
N ALA A 36 2.53 -1.33 2.07
CA ALA A 36 3.81 -1.56 1.39
C ALA A 36 4.97 -0.94 2.18
N ALA A 37 4.80 0.30 2.65
CA ALA A 37 5.76 0.98 3.50
C ALA A 37 6.00 0.23 4.82
N ALA A 38 4.94 -0.20 5.51
CA ALA A 38 5.06 -0.97 6.75
C ALA A 38 5.80 -2.31 6.54
N ILE A 39 5.56 -2.99 5.41
CA ILE A 39 6.25 -4.22 5.05
C ILE A 39 7.74 -3.94 4.75
N ALA A 40 8.04 -2.92 3.94
CA ALA A 40 9.41 -2.56 3.55
C ALA A 40 10.28 -2.17 4.75
N TYR A 41 9.72 -1.48 5.75
CA TYR A 41 10.41 -1.14 6.99
C TYR A 41 10.59 -2.33 7.95
N GLY A 42 10.14 -3.53 7.58
CA GLY A 42 10.35 -4.75 8.35
C GLY A 42 9.39 -4.94 9.52
N PHE A 43 8.35 -4.11 9.66
CA PHE A 43 7.30 -4.32 10.68
C PHE A 43 6.51 -5.61 10.43
N SER A 44 6.53 -6.13 9.19
CA SER A 44 6.00 -7.45 8.83
C SER A 44 6.81 -8.64 9.37
N GLN A 45 8.05 -8.46 9.84
CA GLN A 45 8.91 -9.58 10.25
C GLN A 45 8.75 -9.98 11.73
N LYS A 46 8.07 -9.17 12.55
CA LYS A 46 7.82 -9.48 13.97
C LYS A 46 6.50 -10.22 14.12
N LYS A 47 6.55 -11.54 13.93
CA LYS A 47 5.38 -12.44 13.84
C LYS A 47 4.50 -12.51 15.09
N ASP A 48 5.00 -12.13 16.27
CA ASP A 48 4.31 -12.39 17.54
C ASP A 48 3.75 -11.14 18.26
N LEU A 49 3.79 -9.96 17.63
CA LEU A 49 3.29 -8.73 18.25
C LEU A 49 2.39 -7.98 17.29
N LYS A 50 1.14 -7.70 17.71
CA LYS A 50 0.32 -6.66 17.08
C LYS A 50 1.05 -5.33 17.23
N GLN A 51 1.41 -4.72 16.11
CA GLN A 51 2.09 -3.43 16.10
C GLN A 51 1.19 -2.40 15.43
N ASN A 52 0.98 -1.30 16.14
CA ASN A 52 0.33 -0.13 15.59
C ASN A 52 1.41 0.76 14.97
N VAL A 53 1.33 0.95 13.66
CA VAL A 53 2.27 1.75 12.88
C VAL A 53 1.52 2.95 12.34
N LEU A 54 2.03 4.16 12.62
CA LEU A 54 1.55 5.37 11.98
C LEU A 54 2.50 5.69 10.81
N VAL A 55 1.96 5.67 9.60
CA VAL A 55 2.72 5.99 8.39
C VAL A 55 2.40 7.42 7.98
N PHE A 56 3.44 8.24 7.83
CA PHE A 56 3.37 9.58 7.26
C PHE A 56 3.98 9.54 5.86
N ASP A 57 3.16 9.79 4.86
CA ASP A 57 3.59 10.03 3.49
C ASP A 57 3.56 11.53 3.21
N LEU A 58 4.75 12.06 2.88
CA LEU A 58 5.03 13.47 2.66
C LEU A 58 5.38 13.69 1.18
N GLY A 59 4.40 13.50 0.31
CA GLY A 59 4.52 13.82 -1.11
C GLY A 59 4.65 15.32 -1.35
N SER A 60 5.23 15.71 -2.49
CA SER A 60 5.42 17.11 -2.87
C SER A 60 4.11 17.89 -3.09
N VAL A 61 3.01 17.17 -3.34
CA VAL A 61 1.66 17.72 -3.57
C VAL A 61 0.61 17.11 -2.63
N THR A 62 0.96 16.07 -1.88
CA THR A 62 0.00 15.29 -1.08
C THR A 62 0.60 14.94 0.28
N PHE A 63 -0.17 15.19 1.33
CA PHE A 63 0.15 14.75 2.69
C PHE A 63 -0.89 13.70 3.10
N VAL A 64 -0.42 12.54 3.54
CA VAL A 64 -1.29 11.45 3.98
C VAL A 64 -0.73 10.84 5.26
N ALA A 65 -1.55 10.80 6.31
CA ALA A 65 -1.23 10.09 7.54
C ALA A 65 -2.24 8.95 7.72
N VAL A 66 -1.75 7.71 7.77
CA VAL A 66 -2.60 6.51 7.92
C VAL A 66 -2.11 5.66 9.08
N PHE A 67 -3.05 5.28 9.93
CA PHE A 67 -2.83 4.32 11.00
C PHE A 67 -3.00 2.91 10.46
N VAL A 68 -1.96 2.09 10.53
CA VAL A 68 -1.94 0.70 10.10
C VAL A 68 -1.73 -0.19 11.32
N ALA A 69 -2.70 -1.05 11.60
CA ALA A 69 -2.51 -2.14 12.55
C ALA A 69 -1.94 -3.35 11.81
N VAL A 70 -0.68 -3.69 12.09
CA VAL A 70 -0.03 -4.89 11.55
C VAL A 70 -0.28 -6.04 12.54
N ALA A 71 -1.02 -7.05 12.11
CA ALA A 71 -1.30 -8.25 12.88
C ALA A 71 -1.05 -9.48 12.00
N LEU A 72 -0.22 -10.42 12.46
CA LEU A 72 -0.06 -11.73 11.84
C LEU A 72 -0.93 -12.75 12.58
N SER A 73 -1.62 -13.60 11.81
CA SER A 73 -2.33 -14.81 12.28
C SER A 73 -1.52 -16.03 11.89
#